data_AF-A0A9N9J642-F1
#
_entry.id   AF-A0A9N9J642-F1
#
_cell.length_a   1.000
_cell.length_b   1.000
_cell.length_c   1.000
_cell.angle_alpha   90.00
_cell.angle_beta   90.00
_cell.angle_gamma   90.00
#
_symmetry.space_group_name_H-M   'P 1'
#
loop_
_entity.id
_entity.type
_entity.pdbx_description
1 polymer ?
#
loop_
_entity_poly.entity_id
_entity_poly.type
_entity_poly.pdbx_seq_one_letter_code
_entity_poly.pdbx_strand_id
1 'polypeptide(L)'
;MPQMGDVIANAYQRPLYFFSLQINLTFFLHHYSLNRNEVLAIAFINNNHYVAITLKPGAPVPPIVNRWTQFATLTMIRWKLLIQNRIDRFLTISSSSNEGDPFSEMNELNETPIKELIDQQKEEQQQWNEQLKNTIENHFNQLEQVYLTNIDK
;
A
#
# COMPACT_ATOMS: atom_id res chain seq x y z
N MET A 1 0.25 21.59 -8.44
CA MET A 1 0.06 20.60 -7.35
C MET A 1 0.73 19.25 -7.59
N PRO A 2 0.63 18.58 -8.76
CA PRO A 2 1.19 17.23 -8.96
C PRO A 2 2.69 17.10 -8.67
N GLN A 3 3.47 18.15 -8.94
CA GLN A 3 4.91 18.18 -8.68
C GLN A 3 5.28 18.39 -7.20
N MET A 4 4.34 18.89 -6.38
CA MET A 4 4.59 19.26 -4.97
C MET A 4 3.99 18.23 -3.99
N GLY A 5 3.23 17.25 -4.46
CA GLY A 5 2.53 16.29 -3.61
C GLY A 5 3.49 15.49 -2.72
N ASP A 6 4.65 15.07 -3.26
CA ASP A 6 5.70 14.42 -2.48
C ASP A 6 6.23 15.32 -1.36
N VAL A 7 6.48 16.61 -1.65
CA VAL A 7 6.98 17.57 -0.66
C VAL A 7 5.97 17.76 0.47
N ILE A 8 4.69 17.92 0.13
CA ILE A 8 3.62 18.06 1.13
C ILE A 8 3.53 16.80 2.00
N ALA A 9 3.52 15.61 1.39
CA ALA A 9 3.38 14.37 2.14
C ALA A 9 4.53 14.15 3.14
N ASN A 10 5.77 14.46 2.74
CA ASN A 10 6.94 14.33 3.60
C ASN A 10 7.03 15.45 4.65
N ALA A 11 6.68 16.68 4.31
CA ALA A 11 6.72 17.81 5.24
C ALA A 11 5.75 17.64 6.41
N TYR A 12 4.54 17.13 6.14
CA TYR A 12 3.52 16.91 7.16
C TYR A 12 3.54 15.50 7.76
N GLN A 13 4.44 14.65 7.29
CA GLN A 13 4.52 13.24 7.68
C GLN A 13 3.17 12.50 7.55
N ARG A 14 2.41 12.82 6.49
CA ARG A 14 1.06 12.30 6.21
C ARG A 14 0.93 11.95 4.73
N PRO A 15 0.30 10.82 4.35
CA PRO A 15 -0.07 10.61 2.95
C PRO A 15 -0.95 11.75 2.42
N LEU A 16 -0.94 11.97 1.11
CA LEU A 16 -1.79 12.95 0.45
C LEU A 16 -2.56 12.31 -0.69
N TYR A 17 -3.88 12.42 -0.65
CA TYR A 17 -4.77 12.14 -1.77
C TYR A 17 -5.12 13.41 -2.50
N PHE A 18 -4.83 13.45 -3.79
CA PHE A 18 -5.17 14.54 -4.68
C PHE A 18 -6.24 14.13 -5.67
N PHE A 19 -7.30 14.95 -5.74
CA PHE A 19 -8.38 14.78 -6.68
C PHE A 19 -8.46 15.99 -7.63
N SER A 20 -8.67 15.74 -8.91
CA SER A 20 -9.01 16.78 -9.88
C SER A 20 -9.74 16.16 -11.07
N LEU A 21 -10.31 17.01 -11.93
CA LEU A 21 -10.94 16.54 -13.16
C LEU A 21 -9.93 15.90 -14.13
N GLN A 22 -8.68 16.39 -14.14
CA GLN A 22 -7.68 15.95 -15.10
C GLN A 22 -6.82 14.81 -14.57
N ILE A 23 -6.47 14.84 -13.28
CA ILE A 23 -5.52 13.90 -12.70
C ILE A 23 -5.84 13.61 -11.23
N ASN A 24 -5.78 12.34 -10.85
CA ASN A 24 -6.02 11.88 -9.48
C ASN A 24 -4.79 11.08 -9.03
N LEU A 25 -4.18 11.48 -7.91
CA LEU A 25 -2.91 10.90 -7.45
C LEU A 25 -2.85 10.74 -5.94
N THR A 26 -2.20 9.67 -5.51
CA THR A 26 -1.80 9.43 -4.12
C THR A 26 -0.30 9.63 -3.99
N PHE A 27 0.10 10.44 -3.01
CA PHE A 27 1.49 10.69 -2.64
C PHE A 27 1.76 10.10 -1.26
N PHE A 28 2.84 9.34 -1.17
CA PHE A 28 3.26 8.70 0.05
C PHE A 28 4.61 9.25 0.53
N LEU A 29 4.95 8.88 1.76
CA LEU A 29 6.19 9.27 2.39
C LEU A 29 7.35 8.45 1.81
N HIS A 30 8.49 9.11 1.63
CA HIS A 30 9.72 8.45 1.17
C HIS A 30 10.65 8.09 2.33
N HIS A 31 10.62 8.89 3.40
CA HIS A 31 11.61 8.82 4.48
C HIS A 31 11.06 8.36 5.83
N TYR A 32 9.76 8.04 5.91
CA TYR A 32 9.08 7.80 7.19
C TYR A 32 8.27 6.51 7.15
N SER A 33 8.49 5.67 8.16
CA SER A 33 7.76 4.41 8.31
C SER A 33 6.25 4.63 8.45
N LEU A 34 5.50 3.54 8.29
CA LEU A 34 4.05 3.54 8.51
C LEU A 34 3.74 4.16 9.87
N ASN A 35 2.92 5.21 9.85
CA ASN A 35 2.51 5.94 11.04
C ASN A 35 0.98 6.00 11.13
N ARG A 36 0.47 6.46 12.28
CA ARG A 36 -0.98 6.58 12.53
C ARG A 36 -1.53 7.96 12.18
N ASN A 37 -0.73 8.81 11.52
CA ASN A 37 -1.19 10.14 11.17
C ASN A 37 -2.28 10.01 10.09
N GLU A 38 -3.35 10.78 10.26
CA GLU A 38 -4.45 10.79 9.33
C GLU A 38 -3.99 11.22 7.92
N VAL A 39 -4.69 10.78 6.88
CA VAL A 39 -4.34 11.18 5.50
C VAL A 39 -4.80 12.61 5.24
N LEU A 40 -4.03 13.36 4.44
CA LEU A 40 -4.47 14.63 3.86
C LEU A 40 -5.24 14.35 2.57
N ALA A 41 -6.33 15.05 2.32
CA ALA A 41 -7.03 14.97 1.04
C ALA A 41 -7.36 16.37 0.52
N ILE A 42 -7.00 16.63 -0.72
CA ILE A 42 -7.18 17.92 -1.39
C ILE A 42 -7.83 17.68 -2.75
N ALA A 43 -8.86 18.46 -3.07
CA ALA A 43 -9.43 18.50 -4.41
C ALA A 43 -9.09 19.83 -5.10
N PHE A 44 -8.79 19.76 -6.39
CA PHE A 44 -8.70 20.91 -7.27
C PHE A 44 -9.97 21.02 -8.10
N ILE A 45 -10.71 22.11 -7.91
CA ILE A 45 -12.01 22.36 -8.52
C ILE A 45 -11.97 23.66 -9.33
N ASN A 46 -12.87 23.77 -10.31
CA ASN A 46 -13.05 24.95 -11.16
C ASN A 46 -11.77 25.45 -11.86
N ASN A 47 -10.77 24.57 -12.03
CA ASN A 47 -9.46 24.88 -12.60
C ASN A 47 -8.71 26.05 -11.92
N ASN A 48 -9.06 26.42 -10.68
CA ASN A 48 -8.39 27.52 -9.98
C ASN A 48 -8.39 27.42 -8.45
N HIS A 49 -9.07 26.45 -7.85
CA HIS A 49 -9.27 26.44 -6.40
C HIS A 49 -8.92 25.08 -5.78
N TYR A 50 -8.21 25.12 -4.65
CA TYR A 50 -7.86 23.93 -3.87
C TYR A 50 -8.68 23.92 -2.59
N VAL A 51 -9.34 22.80 -2.33
CA VAL A 51 -10.15 22.59 -1.13
C VAL A 51 -9.65 21.37 -0.38
N ALA A 52 -9.51 21.50 0.94
CA ALA A 52 -9.31 20.35 1.80
C ALA A 52 -10.63 19.58 1.90
N ILE A 53 -10.57 18.26 1.78
CA ILE A 53 -11.74 17.38 1.86
C ILE A 53 -11.52 16.29 2.91
N THR A 54 -12.61 15.75 3.45
CA THR A 54 -12.58 14.60 4.34
C THR A 54 -13.20 13.40 3.62
N LEU A 55 -12.47 12.30 3.57
CA LEU A 55 -12.97 11.07 2.99
C LEU A 55 -13.70 10.24 4.06
N LYS A 56 -14.83 9.65 3.66
CA LYS A 56 -15.48 8.62 4.49
C LYS A 56 -14.53 7.43 4.69
N PRO A 57 -14.60 6.73 5.85
CA PRO A 57 -13.87 5.50 6.05
C PRO A 57 -14.11 4.52 4.90
N GLY A 58 -13.03 3.93 4.37
CA GLY A 58 -13.12 2.98 3.27
C GLY A 58 -13.51 3.57 1.92
N ALA A 59 -13.56 4.90 1.73
CA ALA A 59 -13.79 5.50 0.42
C ALA A 59 -12.70 5.07 -0.60
N PRO A 60 -13.04 4.89 -1.89
CA PRO A 60 -12.05 4.68 -2.95
C PRO A 60 -11.02 5.81 -2.98
N VAL A 61 -9.78 5.52 -3.38
CA VAL A 61 -8.69 6.52 -3.40
C VAL A 61 -7.91 6.46 -4.71
N PRO A 62 -7.30 7.58 -5.13
CA PRO A 62 -6.56 7.65 -6.38
C PRO A 62 -5.36 6.70 -6.44
N PRO A 63 -4.90 6.34 -7.65
CA PRO A 63 -3.68 5.55 -7.83
C PRO A 63 -2.44 6.28 -7.27
N ILE A 64 -1.43 5.50 -6.89
CA ILE A 64 -0.16 6.02 -6.36
C ILE A 64 0.65 6.62 -7.50
N VAL A 65 1.34 7.74 -7.25
CA VAL A 65 2.24 8.33 -8.25
C VAL A 65 3.37 7.35 -8.61
N ASN A 66 3.57 7.09 -9.91
CA ASN A 66 4.52 6.09 -10.43
C ASN A 66 5.95 6.27 -9.91
N ARG A 67 6.36 7.52 -9.65
CA ARG A 67 7.70 7.80 -9.12
C ARG A 67 7.88 7.21 -7.72
N TRP A 68 6.85 7.22 -6.88
CA TRP A 68 6.97 6.71 -5.51
C TRP A 68 7.25 5.21 -5.50
N THR A 69 6.60 4.43 -6.36
CA THR A 69 6.82 2.99 -6.43
C THR A 69 8.23 2.61 -6.87
N GLN A 70 8.95 3.50 -7.56
CA GLN A 70 10.34 3.26 -8.00
C GLN A 70 11.37 3.44 -6.88
N PHE A 71 11.07 4.29 -5.89
CA PHE A 71 12.02 4.64 -4.82
C PHE A 71 11.59 4.16 -3.43
N ALA A 72 10.42 3.51 -3.32
CA ALA A 72 9.91 2.99 -2.06
C ALA A 72 10.79 1.85 -1.52
N THR A 73 11.20 1.94 -0.26
CA THR A 73 11.83 0.82 0.45
C THR A 73 10.78 -0.22 0.86
N LEU A 74 11.22 -1.45 1.20
CA LEU A 74 10.33 -2.54 1.65
C LEU A 74 9.40 -2.11 2.80
N THR A 75 9.91 -1.29 3.73
CA THR A 75 9.12 -0.77 4.85
C THR A 75 8.00 0.17 4.39
N MET A 76 8.20 0.89 3.28
CA MET A 76 7.22 1.83 2.72
C MET A 76 6.14 1.15 1.90
N ILE A 77 6.41 -0.03 1.33
CA ILE A 77 5.42 -0.83 0.59
C ILE A 77 4.18 -1.15 1.45
N ARG A 78 4.31 -1.19 2.77
CA ARG A 78 3.19 -1.35 3.71
C ARG A 78 2.07 -0.33 3.49
N TRP A 79 2.41 0.91 3.09
CA TRP A 79 1.42 1.93 2.74
C TRP A 79 0.56 1.51 1.55
N LYS A 80 1.17 0.96 0.49
CA LYS A 80 0.47 0.46 -0.69
C LYS A 80 -0.49 -0.68 -0.30
N LEU A 81 0.00 -1.66 0.46
CA LEU A 81 -0.80 -2.81 0.88
C LEU A 81 -2.07 -2.40 1.66
N LEU A 82 -1.97 -1.38 2.53
CA LEU A 82 -3.11 -0.90 3.31
C LEU A 82 -4.22 -0.26 2.47
N ILE A 83 -3.88 0.30 1.31
CA ILE A 83 -4.84 1.06 0.50
C ILE A 83 -5.16 0.40 -0.83
N GLN A 84 -4.52 -0.73 -1.17
CA GLN A 84 -4.67 -1.40 -2.48
C GLN A 84 -6.14 -1.67 -2.82
N ASN A 85 -6.91 -2.27 -1.91
CA ASN A 85 -8.35 -2.51 -2.10
C ASN A 85 -9.18 -1.22 -2.35
N ARG A 86 -8.68 -0.06 -1.91
CA ARG A 86 -9.34 1.24 -2.14
C ARG A 86 -8.92 1.84 -3.49
N ILE A 87 -7.68 1.59 -3.92
CA ILE A 87 -7.20 1.96 -5.26
C ILE A 87 -7.93 1.12 -6.32
N ASP A 88 -8.01 -0.20 -6.13
CA ASP A 88 -8.64 -1.10 -7.11
C ASP A 88 -10.09 -0.68 -7.37
N ARG A 89 -10.85 -0.39 -6.31
CA ARG A 89 -12.22 0.15 -6.43
C ARG A 89 -12.28 1.48 -7.14
N PHE A 90 -11.31 2.38 -6.90
CA PHE A 90 -11.26 3.67 -7.58
C PHE A 90 -11.05 3.49 -9.09
N LEU A 91 -10.13 2.60 -9.46
CA LEU A 91 -9.84 2.27 -10.86
C LEU A 91 -11.05 1.60 -11.52
N THR A 92 -11.72 0.66 -10.85
CA THR A 92 -12.96 0.04 -11.36
C THR A 92 -14.05 1.07 -11.66
N ILE A 93 -14.26 2.04 -10.77
CA ILE A 93 -15.26 3.11 -10.97
C ILE A 93 -14.84 4.02 -12.14
N SER A 94 -13.55 4.34 -12.22
CA SER A 94 -13.01 5.22 -13.26
C SER A 94 -13.04 4.56 -14.64
N SER A 95 -12.76 3.25 -14.72
CA SER A 95 -12.79 2.49 -15.98
C SER A 95 -14.21 2.22 -16.45
N SER A 96 -15.17 1.97 -15.55
CA SER A 96 -16.59 1.87 -15.91
C SER A 96 -17.18 3.18 -16.45
N SER A 97 -16.45 4.28 -16.33
CA SER A 97 -16.84 5.62 -16.78
C SER A 97 -16.23 6.00 -18.13
N ASN A 98 -15.23 5.28 -18.62
CA ASN A 98 -14.40 5.66 -19.79
C ASN A 98 -14.34 4.55 -20.84
N GLU A 99 -15.27 4.53 -21.80
CA GLU A 99 -14.98 3.98 -23.14
C GLU A 99 -14.10 5.00 -23.89
N GLY A 100 -12.77 4.80 -23.90
CA GLY A 100 -11.86 5.51 -24.81
C GLY A 100 -10.58 6.13 -24.21
N ASP A 101 -9.79 5.39 -23.42
CA ASP A 101 -8.46 5.88 -22.96
C ASP A 101 -7.31 5.33 -23.83
N PRO A 102 -6.53 6.18 -24.53
CA PRO A 102 -5.41 5.77 -25.39
C PRO A 102 -4.13 5.37 -24.63
N PHE A 103 -4.07 5.50 -23.30
CA PHE A 103 -2.84 5.28 -22.52
C PHE A 103 -2.68 3.88 -21.89
N SER A 104 -3.55 2.94 -22.25
CA SER A 104 -3.50 1.54 -21.76
C SER A 104 -2.16 0.83 -22.00
N GLU A 105 -1.45 1.16 -23.09
CA GLU A 105 -0.25 0.42 -23.52
C GLU A 105 1.05 0.80 -22.78
N MET A 106 1.10 1.89 -22.01
CA MET A 106 2.33 2.26 -21.28
C MET A 106 2.45 1.67 -19.86
N ASN A 107 1.44 0.94 -19.38
CA ASN A 107 1.46 0.35 -18.03
C ASN A 107 2.15 -1.02 -17.95
N GLU A 108 2.24 -1.79 -19.04
CA GLU A 108 2.76 -3.16 -18.99
C GLU A 108 4.28 -3.26 -18.81
N LEU A 109 5.06 -2.24 -19.20
CA LEU A 109 6.53 -2.28 -19.14
C LEU A 109 7.11 -1.96 -17.74
N ASN A 110 6.32 -1.43 -16.81
CA ASN A 110 6.78 -1.02 -15.48
C ASN A 110 6.24 -1.89 -14.32
N GLU A 111 5.38 -2.89 -14.60
CA GLU A 111 4.79 -3.76 -13.58
C GLU A 111 5.67 -4.94 -13.18
N THR A 112 6.54 -5.40 -14.08
CA THR A 112 7.38 -6.60 -13.89
C THR A 112 8.26 -6.54 -12.64
N PRO A 113 9.00 -5.43 -12.38
CA PRO A 113 9.84 -5.33 -11.19
C PRO A 113 9.03 -5.30 -9.88
N ILE A 114 7.79 -4.81 -9.93
CA ILE A 114 6.92 -4.69 -8.75
C ILE A 114 6.23 -6.03 -8.45
N LYS A 115 5.83 -6.79 -9.47
CA LYS A 115 5.27 -8.14 -9.30
C LYS A 115 6.29 -9.08 -8.68
N GLU A 116 7.53 -9.06 -9.16
CA GLU A 116 8.63 -9.85 -8.57
C GLU A 116 8.87 -9.51 -7.10
N LEU A 117 8.90 -8.21 -6.73
CA LEU A 117 9.05 -7.80 -5.34
C LEU A 117 7.88 -8.24 -4.45
N ILE A 118 6.64 -8.21 -4.96
CA ILE A 118 5.45 -8.64 -4.23
C ILE A 118 5.48 -10.16 -4.03
N ASP A 119 5.87 -10.91 -5.05
CA ASP A 119 5.90 -12.37 -4.98
C ASP A 119 7.06 -12.85 -4.09
N GLN A 120 8.22 -12.20 -4.15
CA GLN A 120 9.32 -12.43 -3.20
C GLN A 120 8.89 -12.17 -1.76
N GLN A 121 8.13 -11.10 -1.51
CA GLN A 121 7.63 -10.79 -0.17
C GLN A 121 6.61 -11.82 0.32
N LYS A 122 5.77 -12.36 -0.56
CA LYS A 122 4.84 -13.45 -0.23
C LYS A 122 5.59 -14.74 0.11
N GLU A 123 6.65 -15.07 -0.63
CA GLU A 123 7.49 -16.23 -0.37
C GLU A 123 8.21 -16.12 0.98
N GLU A 124 8.81 -14.97 1.28
CA GLU A 124 9.43 -14.71 2.59
C GLU A 124 8.42 -14.84 3.73
N GLN A 125 7.19 -14.35 3.53
CA GLN A 125 6.13 -14.45 4.52
C GLN A 125 5.65 -15.90 4.71
N GLN A 126 5.59 -16.71 3.65
CA GLN A 126 5.29 -18.13 3.74
C GLN A 126 6.38 -18.89 4.50
N GLN A 127 7.66 -18.66 4.18
CA GLN A 127 8.79 -19.28 4.87
C GLN A 127 8.79 -18.93 6.36
N TRP A 128 8.55 -17.67 6.72
CA TRP A 128 8.45 -17.26 8.11
C TRP A 128 7.32 -17.98 8.84
N ASN A 129 6.15 -18.12 8.20
CA ASN A 129 5.02 -18.85 8.78
C ASN A 129 5.32 -20.34 8.98
N GLU A 130 6.03 -20.99 8.06
CA GLU A 130 6.45 -22.38 8.20
C GLU A 130 7.48 -22.56 9.33
N GLN A 131 8.48 -21.67 9.41
CA GLN A 131 9.43 -21.68 10.51
C GLN A 131 8.74 -21.54 11.88
N LEU A 132 7.72 -20.68 11.95
CA LEU A 132 6.96 -20.47 13.18
C LEU A 132 6.14 -21.69 13.56
N LYS A 133 5.48 -22.34 12.59
CA LYS A 133 4.79 -23.62 12.81
C LYS A 133 5.74 -24.68 13.35
N ASN A 134 6.88 -24.89 12.69
CA ASN A 134 7.88 -25.87 13.11
C ASN A 134 8.42 -25.57 14.51
N THR A 135 8.62 -24.29 14.83
CA THR A 135 9.07 -23.88 16.17
C THR A 135 8.03 -24.20 17.24
N ILE A 136 6.75 -23.91 16.98
CA ILE A 136 5.65 -24.23 17.88
C ILE A 136 5.52 -25.74 18.09
N GLU A 137 5.57 -26.51 17.00
CA GLU A 137 5.42 -27.96 17.03
C GLU A 137 6.58 -28.63 17.78
N ASN A 138 7.82 -28.17 17.56
CA ASN A 138 8.97 -28.62 18.34
C ASN A 138 8.84 -28.29 19.83
N HIS A 139 8.35 -27.10 20.17
CA HIS A 139 8.13 -26.72 21.56
C HIS A 139 7.06 -27.59 22.22
N PHE A 140 5.97 -27.87 21.50
CA PHE A 140 4.91 -28.76 21.99
C PHE A 140 5.40 -30.18 22.22
N ASN A 141 6.16 -30.74 21.26
CA ASN A 141 6.76 -32.07 21.38
C ASN A 141 7.75 -32.15 22.57
N GLN A 142 8.53 -31.09 22.81
CA GLN A 142 9.41 -31.03 23.98
C GLN A 142 8.62 -31.05 25.30
N LEU A 143 7.52 -30.30 25.37
CA LEU A 143 6.65 -30.30 26.55
C LEU A 143 5.96 -31.64 26.78
N GLU A 144 5.52 -32.32 25.71
CA GLU A 144 4.92 -33.65 25.79
C GLU A 144 5.93 -34.70 26.27
N GLN A 145 7.17 -34.66 25.78
CA GLN A 145 8.24 -35.55 26.26
C GLN A 145 8.56 -35.33 27.74
N VAL A 146 8.59 -34.07 28.20
CA VAL A 146 8.79 -33.73 29.61
C VAL A 146 7.62 -34.19 30.48
N TYR A 147 6.39 -34.08 29.98
CA TYR A 147 5.20 -34.55 30.70
C TYR A 147 5.20 -36.08 30.85
N LEU A 148 5.47 -36.82 29.77
CA LEU A 148 5.53 -38.28 29.78
C LEU A 148 6.65 -38.82 30.67
N THR A 149 7.83 -38.20 30.67
CA THR A 149 8.94 -38.61 31.57
C THR A 149 8.71 -38.33 33.05
N ASN A 150 7.75 -37.48 33.40
CA ASN A 150 7.39 -37.20 34.80
C ASN A 150 6.20 -38.03 35.31
N ILE A 151 5.52 -38.79 34.45
CA ILE A 151 4.43 -39.71 34.85
C ILE A 151 4.97 -41.07 35.31
N ASP A 152 6.16 -41.47 34.84
CA ASP A 152 6.81 -42.76 35.18
C ASP A 152 7.72 -42.70 36.43
N LYS A 153 7.62 -41.65 37.26
CA LYS A 153 8.34 -41.49 38.55
C LYS A 153 7.36 -41.38 39.71
#